data_AF-Q4CAN4-F1
#
_entry.id   AF-Q4CAN4-F1
#
_cell.length_a   1.000
_cell.length_b   1.000
_cell.length_c   1.000
_cell.angle_alpha   90.00
_cell.angle_beta   90.00
_cell.angle_gamma   90.00
#
_symmetry.space_group_name_H-M   'P 1'
#
loop_
_entity.id
_entity.type
_entity.pdbx_description
1 polymer ?
#
loop_
_entity_poly.entity_id
_entity_poly.type
_entity_poly.pdbx_seq_one_letter_code
_entity_poly.pdbx_strand_id
1 'polypeptide(L)'
;MRKKPRTSRKIARKEYLKVAKKRKVSYQERRKAIGKQLKYLKKNLGNIEDLIQAGASLENLSKRQKNCLETIKKVYEQQQSMWENKTQSVPHWTLDKKSLLAYILR
;
A
#
# COMPACT_ATOMS: atom_id res chain seq x y z
N MET A 1 21.29 19.61 -1.39
CA MET A 1 20.50 18.55 -0.72
C MET A 1 19.24 18.26 -1.54
N ARG A 2 18.99 17.01 -1.95
CA ARG A 2 17.75 16.64 -2.65
C ARG A 2 16.56 16.83 -1.69
N LYS A 3 15.55 17.63 -2.08
CA LYS A 3 14.35 17.85 -1.26
C LYS A 3 13.61 16.52 -1.11
N LYS A 4 13.24 16.16 0.12
CA LYS A 4 12.45 14.95 0.41
C LYS A 4 11.17 14.96 -0.45
N PRO A 5 10.87 13.88 -1.20
CA PRO A 5 9.66 13.82 -1.99
C PRO A 5 8.41 14.10 -1.14
N ARG A 6 7.51 14.94 -1.65
CA ARG A 6 6.24 15.22 -0.98
C ARG A 6 5.41 13.94 -0.93
N THR A 7 5.23 13.39 0.27
CA THR A 7 4.41 12.21 0.47
C THR A 7 2.96 12.60 0.74
N SER A 8 2.03 12.00 0.01
CA SER A 8 0.58 12.20 0.22
C SER A 8 0.03 11.40 1.41
N ARG A 9 0.89 10.95 2.35
CA ARG A 9 0.52 10.04 3.45
C ARG A 9 -0.65 10.56 4.29
N LYS A 10 -0.64 11.85 4.64
CA LYS A 10 -1.74 12.48 5.42
C LYS A 10 -3.07 12.41 4.66
N ILE A 11 -3.04 12.66 3.35
CA ILE A 11 -4.23 12.62 2.48
C ILE A 11 -4.71 11.18 2.31
N ALA A 12 -3.79 10.25 2.00
CA ALA A 12 -4.08 8.83 1.86
C ALA A 12 -4.76 8.26 3.11
N ARG A 13 -4.23 8.58 4.30
CA ARG A 13 -4.83 8.19 5.58
C ARG A 13 -6.23 8.77 5.78
N LYS A 14 -6.43 10.07 5.51
CA LYS A 14 -7.75 10.71 5.61
C LYS A 14 -8.77 10.03 4.69
N GLU A 15 -8.42 9.80 3.43
CA GLU A 15 -9.29 9.12 2.46
C GLU A 15 -9.61 7.68 2.86
N TYR A 16 -8.63 6.95 3.41
CA TYR A 16 -8.86 5.61 3.96
C TYR A 16 -9.84 5.65 5.14
N LEU A 17 -9.59 6.51 6.13
CA LEU A 17 -10.41 6.61 7.34
C LEU A 17 -11.86 7.00 7.04
N LYS A 18 -12.09 7.84 6.02
CA LYS A 18 -13.46 8.18 5.56
C LYS A 18 -14.28 6.95 5.18
N VAL A 19 -13.64 5.88 4.69
CA VAL A 19 -14.32 4.65 4.28
C VAL A 19 -14.28 3.62 5.40
N ALA A 20 -13.14 3.46 6.07
CA ALA A 20 -12.97 2.50 7.16
C ALA A 20 -13.87 2.78 8.37
N LYS A 21 -14.21 4.06 8.63
CA LYS A 21 -15.08 4.46 9.74
C LYS A 21 -16.58 4.39 9.43
N LYS A 22 -16.99 4.07 8.21
CA LYS A 22 -18.42 3.96 7.86
C LYS A 22 -19.01 2.65 8.39
N ARG A 23 -20.23 2.73 8.93
CA ARG A 23 -20.98 1.55 9.42
C ARG A 23 -21.26 0.52 8.32
N LYS A 24 -21.64 0.98 7.12
CA LYS A 24 -21.86 0.14 5.93
C LYS A 24 -21.20 0.82 4.74
N VAL A 25 -20.41 0.05 3.98
CA VAL A 25 -19.68 0.52 2.80
C VAL A 25 -20.16 -0.28 1.60
N SER A 26 -20.65 0.39 0.57
CA SER A 26 -21.06 -0.29 -0.67
C SER A 26 -19.86 -0.87 -1.41
N TYR A 27 -20.10 -1.86 -2.28
CA TYR A 27 -19.05 -2.44 -3.13
C TYR A 27 -18.31 -1.37 -3.95
N GLN A 28 -19.07 -0.45 -4.56
CA GLN A 28 -18.51 0.62 -5.38
C GLN A 28 -17.63 1.59 -4.57
N GLU A 29 -18.05 1.97 -3.36
CA GLU A 29 -17.25 2.82 -2.49
C GLU A 29 -15.96 2.13 -2.05
N ARG A 30 -16.03 0.84 -1.67
CA ARG A 30 -14.86 0.04 -1.30
C ARG A 30 -13.87 -0.03 -2.45
N ARG A 31 -14.35 -0.34 -3.66
CA ARG A 31 -13.53 -0.42 -4.88
C ARG A 31 -12.86 0.90 -5.22
N LYS A 32 -13.58 2.03 -5.12
CA LYS A 32 -13.03 3.38 -5.30
C LYS A 32 -11.96 3.68 -4.25
N ALA A 33 -12.19 3.30 -3.00
CA ALA A 33 -11.24 3.50 -1.90
C ALA A 33 -9.95 2.70 -2.12
N ILE A 34 -10.05 1.43 -2.48
CA ILE A 34 -8.91 0.56 -2.79
C ILE A 34 -8.10 1.15 -3.95
N GLY A 35 -8.75 1.54 -5.05
CA GLY A 35 -8.05 2.17 -6.19
C GLY A 35 -7.29 3.45 -5.81
N LYS A 36 -7.88 4.30 -4.94
CA LYS A 36 -7.18 5.48 -4.40
C LYS A 36 -5.95 5.08 -3.57
N GLN A 37 -6.06 4.09 -2.68
CA GLN A 37 -4.94 3.61 -1.87
C GLN A 37 -3.83 3.00 -2.73
N LEU A 38 -4.18 2.18 -3.73
CA LEU A 38 -3.24 1.61 -4.69
C LEU A 38 -2.46 2.70 -5.43
N LYS A 39 -3.12 3.78 -5.88
CA LYS A 39 -2.44 4.92 -6.52
C LYS A 39 -1.42 5.59 -5.59
N TYR A 40 -1.72 5.75 -4.31
CA TYR A 40 -0.77 6.30 -3.34
C TYR A 40 0.41 5.36 -3.08
N LEU A 41 0.16 4.05 -2.98
CA LEU A 41 1.20 3.04 -2.83
C LEU A 41 2.11 3.00 -4.05
N LYS A 42 1.55 2.95 -5.26
CA LYS A 42 2.30 2.99 -6.52
C LYS A 42 3.26 4.18 -6.57
N LYS A 43 2.78 5.38 -6.23
CA LYS A 43 3.63 6.58 -6.18
C LYS A 43 4.76 6.45 -5.15
N ASN A 44 4.48 5.90 -3.97
CA ASN A 44 5.50 5.74 -2.93
C ASN A 44 6.55 4.69 -3.31
N LEU A 45 6.13 3.58 -3.92
CA LEU A 45 7.04 2.54 -4.42
C LEU A 45 7.91 3.08 -5.56
N GLY A 46 7.34 3.82 -6.51
CA GLY A 46 8.11 4.48 -7.57
C GLY A 46 9.16 5.45 -7.02
N ASN A 47 8.81 6.27 -6.03
CA ASN A 47 9.81 7.14 -5.37
C ASN A 47 10.95 6.33 -4.70
N ILE A 48 10.67 5.14 -4.18
CA ILE A 48 11.71 4.27 -3.59
C ILE A 48 12.61 3.71 -4.71
N GLU A 49 12.03 3.30 -5.83
CA GLU A 49 12.77 2.84 -7.01
C GLU A 49 13.67 3.94 -7.58
N ASP A 50 13.16 5.17 -7.72
CA ASP A 50 13.93 6.33 -8.16
C ASP A 50 15.12 6.62 -7.24
N LEU A 51 14.94 6.44 -5.92
CA LEU A 51 16.03 6.59 -4.95
C LEU A 51 17.08 5.50 -5.11
N ILE A 52 16.67 4.24 -5.33
CA ILE A 52 17.58 3.12 -5.58
C ILE A 52 18.38 3.38 -6.86
N GLN A 53 17.71 3.80 -7.95
CA GLN A 53 18.37 4.15 -9.21
C GLN A 53 19.36 5.31 -9.06
N ALA A 54 19.07 6.25 -8.16
CA ALA A 54 19.99 7.33 -7.81
C ALA A 54 21.16 6.93 -6.92
N GLY A 55 21.33 5.64 -6.60
CA GLY A 55 22.44 5.11 -5.80
C GLY A 55 22.11 4.90 -4.32
N ALA A 56 20.85 4.97 -3.90
CA ALA A 56 20.49 4.63 -2.53
C ALA A 56 20.60 3.11 -2.30
N SER A 57 21.41 2.71 -1.32
CA SER A 57 21.52 1.29 -0.93
C SER A 57 20.40 0.89 0.03
N LEU A 58 19.79 -0.27 -0.23
CA LEU A 58 18.86 -0.91 0.68
C LEU A 58 19.57 -1.62 1.84
N GLU A 59 20.89 -1.75 1.81
CA GLU A 59 21.66 -2.49 2.82
C GLU A 59 21.53 -1.87 4.21
N ASN A 60 21.44 -0.54 4.27
CA ASN A 60 21.27 0.25 5.50
C ASN A 60 19.90 0.08 6.17
N LEU A 61 18.95 -0.63 5.55
CA LEU A 61 17.68 -0.95 6.18
C LEU A 61 17.85 -2.08 7.19
N SER A 62 17.25 -1.92 8.37
CA SER A 62 17.11 -3.03 9.31
C SER A 62 16.34 -4.20 8.68
N LYS A 63 16.60 -5.42 9.14
CA LYS A 63 15.87 -6.63 8.71
C LYS A 63 14.35 -6.44 8.73
N ARG A 64 13.84 -5.79 9.78
CA ARG A 64 12.40 -5.46 9.91
C ARG A 64 11.91 -4.54 8.79
N GLN A 65 12.67 -3.52 8.42
CA GLN A 65 12.27 -2.60 7.35
C GLN A 65 12.34 -3.26 5.97
N LYS A 66 13.33 -4.13 5.72
CA LYS A 66 13.42 -4.92 4.49
C LYS A 66 12.19 -5.84 4.35
N ASN A 67 11.88 -6.61 5.39
CA ASN A 67 10.70 -7.48 5.41
C ASN A 67 9.40 -6.67 5.24
N CYS A 68 9.31 -5.49 5.84
CA CYS A 68 8.18 -4.58 5.69
C CYS A 68 7.99 -4.14 4.24
N LEU A 69 9.07 -3.70 3.59
CA LEU A 69 9.04 -3.25 2.20
C LEU A 69 8.63 -4.40 1.27
N GLU A 70 9.21 -5.58 1.45
CA GLU A 70 8.87 -6.77 0.66
C GLU A 70 7.40 -7.16 0.84
N THR A 71 6.91 -7.16 2.09
CA THR A 71 5.51 -7.45 2.41
C THR A 71 4.57 -6.44 1.74
N ILE A 72 4.90 -5.14 1.78
CA ILE A 72 4.10 -4.09 1.14
C ILE A 72 4.06 -4.28 -0.38
N LYS A 73 5.18 -4.64 -1.03
CA LYS A 73 5.23 -4.92 -2.47
C LYS A 73 4.31 -6.09 -2.84
N LYS A 74 4.41 -7.22 -2.13
CA LYS A 74 3.55 -8.40 -2.35
C LYS A 74 2.07 -8.08 -2.15
N VAL A 75 1.72 -7.41 -1.05
CA VAL A 75 0.32 -7.00 -0.79
C VAL A 75 -0.21 -6.04 -1.85
N TYR A 76 0.62 -5.10 -2.31
CA TYR A 76 0.25 -4.20 -3.40
C TYR A 76 -0.06 -4.96 -4.68
N GLU A 77 0.79 -5.90 -5.10
CA GLU A 77 0.58 -6.74 -6.29
C GLU A 77 -0.73 -7.54 -6.19
N GLN A 78 -0.98 -8.17 -5.04
CA GLN A 78 -2.22 -8.92 -4.81
C GLN A 78 -3.46 -8.03 -4.89
N GLN A 79 -3.44 -6.87 -4.21
CA GLN A 79 -4.55 -5.93 -4.21
C GLN A 79 -4.77 -5.30 -5.59
N GLN A 80 -3.70 -5.03 -6.34
CA GLN A 80 -3.76 -4.50 -7.70
C GLN A 80 -4.44 -5.52 -8.64
N SER A 81 -3.99 -6.77 -8.63
CA SER A 81 -4.59 -7.86 -9.42
C SER A 81 -6.07 -8.06 -9.09
N MET A 82 -6.43 -8.05 -7.80
CA MET A 82 -7.84 -8.15 -7.38
C MET A 82 -8.68 -6.97 -7.89
N TRP A 83 -8.14 -5.76 -7.82
CA TRP A 83 -8.83 -4.56 -8.26
C TRP A 83 -9.04 -4.58 -9.79
N GLU A 84 -8.02 -4.95 -10.56
CA GLU A 84 -8.09 -5.07 -12.03
C GLU A 84 -9.09 -6.14 -12.45
N ASN A 85 -8.96 -7.35 -11.91
CA ASN A 85 -9.80 -8.52 -12.24
C ASN A 85 -11.19 -8.48 -11.61
N LYS A 86 -11.50 -7.45 -10.81
CA LYS A 86 -12.75 -7.29 -10.07
C LYS A 86 -13.07 -8.43 -9.08
N THR A 87 -12.04 -9.17 -8.65
CA THR A 87 -12.18 -10.27 -7.69
C THR A 87 -12.05 -9.80 -6.24
N GLN A 88 -12.53 -10.60 -5.29
CA GLN A 88 -12.47 -10.30 -3.85
C GLN A 88 -11.43 -11.13 -3.09
N SER A 89 -10.74 -12.03 -3.77
CA SER A 89 -9.72 -12.90 -3.19
C SER A 89 -8.67 -13.28 -4.21
N VAL A 90 -7.45 -13.47 -3.72
CA VAL A 90 -6.41 -14.24 -4.39
C VAL A 90 -6.36 -15.65 -3.79
N PRO A 91 -5.97 -16.69 -4.56
CA PRO A 91 -5.87 -18.07 -4.07
C PRO A 91 -4.94 -18.21 -2.86
N HIS A 92 -3.84 -17.45 -2.86
CA HIS A 92 -2.86 -17.45 -1.79
C HIS A 92 -2.62 -16.02 -1.30
N TRP A 93 -2.93 -15.74 -0.05
CA TRP A 93 -2.61 -14.46 0.58
C TRP A 93 -1.23 -14.51 1.22
N THR A 94 -0.41 -13.49 1.00
CA THR A 94 0.91 -13.38 1.66
C THR A 94 0.78 -13.14 3.17
N LEU A 95 -0.33 -12.56 3.62
CA LEU A 95 -0.69 -12.36 5.02
C LEU A 95 -2.15 -12.76 5.23
N ASP A 96 -2.48 -13.35 6.37
CA ASP A 96 -3.88 -13.60 6.70
C ASP A 96 -4.67 -12.27 6.77
N LYS A 97 -5.97 -12.33 6.44
CA LYS A 97 -6.82 -11.14 6.31
C LYS A 97 -6.86 -10.27 7.58
N LYS A 98 -6.68 -10.86 8.77
CA LYS A 98 -6.65 -10.13 10.05
C LYS A 98 -5.32 -9.39 10.21
N SER A 99 -4.20 -10.03 9.91
CA SER A 99 -2.88 -9.39 9.95
C SER A 99 -2.72 -8.29 8.90
N LEU A 100 -3.33 -8.43 7.72
CA LEU A 100 -3.30 -7.40 6.67
C LEU A 100 -3.97 -6.10 7.13
N LEU A 101 -5.10 -6.20 7.83
CA LEU A 101 -5.78 -5.04 8.43
C LEU A 101 -4.94 -4.42 9.55
N ALA A 102 -4.32 -5.24 10.40
CA ALA A 102 -3.43 -4.76 11.46
C ALA A 102 -2.18 -4.05 10.91
N TYR A 103 -1.64 -4.52 9.78
CA TYR A 103 -0.44 -3.97 9.14
C TYR A 103 -0.70 -2.64 8.43
N ILE A 104 -1.87 -2.50 7.79
CA ILE A 104 -2.29 -1.26 7.12
C ILE A 104 -2.69 -0.17 8.13
N LEU A 105 -3.13 -0.56 9.33
CA LEU A 105 -3.62 0.36 10.37
C LEU A 105 -2.55 0.88 11.34
N ARG A 106 -1.37 0.23 11.40
CA ARG A 106 -0.27 0.57 12.31
C ARG A 106 0.74 1.52 11.64
#